data_AF-A0AA37EQU2-F1
#
_entry.id   AF-A0AA37EQU2-F1
#
_cell.length_a   1.000
_cell.length_b   1.000
_cell.length_c   1.000
_cell.angle_alpha   90.00
_cell.angle_beta   90.00
_cell.angle_gamma   90.00
#
_symmetry.space_group_name_H-M   'P 1'
#
loop_
_entity.id
_entity.type
_entity.pdbx_description
1 polymer ?
#
loop_
_entity_poly.entity_id
_entity_poly.type
_entity_poly.pdbx_seq_one_letter_code
_entity_poly.pdbx_strand_id
1 'polypeptide(L)'
;MSVLKKNSARQRDQERARLIWLLTTDKAVTSTLLGKLTLAEQYDVGTLADDIAEVGALVAHLPPPDLADTLEALPSEERHALWRLVQDHERGQVLLEASENVWDDLIDEMSDRDILDALQTLDIDEQIYLVQHLPRNLTGRLLASLPAEERARVRQVMHYEKNSVGAIMEFGVITVRPDVTLGTVQRYLRRLGSMPDNTDKLFVTSRDKTLLGEL
;
A
#
# COMPACT_ATOMS: atom_id res chain seq x y z
N MET A 1 13.36 8.06 18.05
CA MET A 1 12.70 7.12 17.14
C MET A 1 11.54 6.50 17.90
N SER A 2 10.32 6.90 17.56
CA SER A 2 9.11 6.30 18.13
C SER A 2 9.10 4.83 17.71
N VAL A 3 9.22 3.92 18.67
CA VAL A 3 8.90 2.52 18.43
C VAL A 3 7.39 2.51 18.22
N LEU A 4 6.95 2.52 16.96
CA LEU A 4 5.58 2.16 16.61
C LEU A 4 5.26 0.92 17.44
N LYS A 5 4.30 1.03 18.37
CA LYS A 5 3.83 -0.11 19.15
C LYS A 5 3.31 -1.11 18.13
N LYS A 6 4.13 -2.10 17.76
CA LYS A 6 3.69 -3.21 16.94
C LYS A 6 2.62 -3.92 17.76
N ASN A 7 1.36 -3.69 17.43
CA ASN A 7 0.25 -4.38 18.04
C ASN A 7 0.49 -5.87 17.90
N SER A 8 0.25 -6.62 18.98
CA SER A 8 0.42 -8.07 18.91
C SER A 8 -0.49 -8.61 17.79
N ALA A 9 -0.04 -9.63 17.06
CA ALA A 9 -0.85 -10.21 15.97
C ALA A 9 -2.27 -10.58 16.42
N ARG A 10 -2.41 -11.03 17.67
CA ARG A 10 -3.70 -11.32 18.31
C ARG A 10 -4.59 -10.09 18.49
N GLN A 11 -4.00 -8.93 18.82
CA GLN A 11 -4.75 -7.69 18.96
C GLN A 11 -5.26 -7.21 17.60
N ARG A 12 -4.41 -7.26 16.56
CA ARG A 12 -4.82 -6.89 15.19
C ARG A 12 -5.96 -7.77 14.69
N ASP A 13 -5.91 -9.07 14.98
CA ASP A 13 -7.00 -10.00 14.66
C ASP A 13 -8.31 -9.65 15.38
N GLN A 14 -8.25 -9.27 16.66
CA GLN A 14 -9.41 -8.80 17.42
C GLN A 14 -9.98 -7.49 16.86
N GLU A 15 -9.12 -6.56 16.47
CA GLU A 15 -9.50 -5.28 15.88
C GLU A 15 -10.16 -5.45 14.52
N ARG A 16 -9.61 -6.30 13.64
CA ARG A 16 -10.25 -6.67 12.36
C ARG A 16 -11.62 -7.30 12.58
N ALA A 17 -11.71 -8.29 13.48
CA ALA A 17 -12.97 -8.96 13.78
C ALA A 17 -14.03 -7.99 14.32
N ARG A 18 -13.61 -7.03 15.17
CA ARG A 18 -14.48 -5.97 15.68
C ARG A 18 -14.95 -5.02 14.58
N LEU A 19 -14.05 -4.61 13.70
CA LEU A 19 -14.35 -3.74 12.56
C LEU A 19 -15.36 -4.39 11.60
N ILE A 20 -15.14 -5.67 11.25
CA ILE A 20 -16.08 -6.45 10.44
C ILE A 20 -17.43 -6.54 11.14
N TRP A 21 -17.45 -6.84 12.43
CA TRP A 21 -18.69 -6.96 13.20
C TRP A 21 -19.50 -5.66 13.22
N LEU A 22 -18.85 -4.50 13.43
CA LEU A 22 -19.52 -3.19 13.44
C LEU A 22 -20.17 -2.87 12.09
N LEU A 23 -19.42 -3.03 11.00
CA LEU A 23 -19.89 -2.70 9.66
C LEU A 23 -20.98 -3.64 9.15
N THR A 24 -20.94 -4.93 9.54
CA THR A 24 -21.90 -5.94 9.07
C THR A 24 -23.16 -6.01 9.93
N THR A 25 -23.07 -5.68 11.22
CA THR A 25 -24.19 -5.80 12.17
C THR A 25 -25.05 -4.55 12.18
N ASP A 26 -24.44 -3.35 12.13
CA ASP A 26 -25.18 -2.10 12.18
C ASP A 26 -25.25 -1.42 10.81
N LYS A 27 -26.40 -1.57 10.15
CA LYS A 27 -26.68 -0.89 8.87
C LYS A 27 -26.68 0.63 8.99
N ALA A 28 -26.94 1.18 10.17
CA ALA A 28 -26.89 2.62 10.40
C ALA A 28 -25.47 3.16 10.23
N VAL A 29 -24.46 2.43 10.72
CA VAL A 29 -23.05 2.80 10.57
C VAL A 29 -22.67 2.84 9.10
N THR A 30 -22.91 1.74 8.37
CA THR A 30 -22.58 1.63 6.94
C THR A 30 -23.32 2.66 6.09
N SER A 31 -24.63 2.83 6.31
CA SER A 31 -25.41 3.83 5.58
C SER A 31 -24.98 5.27 5.88
N THR A 32 -24.58 5.57 7.11
CA THR A 32 -24.05 6.89 7.50
C THR A 32 -22.71 7.17 6.81
N LEU A 33 -21.78 6.21 6.83
CA LEU A 33 -20.49 6.32 6.15
C LEU A 33 -20.64 6.48 4.63
N LEU A 34 -21.67 5.86 4.05
CA LEU A 34 -21.99 6.02 2.62
C LEU A 34 -22.77 7.31 2.30
N GLY A 35 -23.21 8.07 3.30
CA GLY A 35 -24.06 9.25 3.13
C GLY A 35 -25.49 8.92 2.67
N LYS A 36 -25.93 7.68 2.88
CA LYS A 36 -27.24 7.14 2.49
C LYS A 36 -28.24 7.06 3.64
N LEU A 37 -27.89 7.50 4.86
CA LEU A 37 -28.74 7.41 6.04
C LEU A 37 -30.09 8.10 5.79
N THR A 38 -31.19 7.37 5.96
CA THR A 38 -32.53 7.92 5.77
C THR A 38 -33.14 8.35 7.11
N LEU A 39 -33.84 9.49 7.13
CA LEU A 39 -34.52 10.03 8.33
C LEU A 39 -35.61 9.10 8.90
N ALA A 40 -35.97 8.03 8.19
CA ALA A 40 -37.02 7.10 8.56
C ALA A 40 -36.58 6.06 9.59
N GLU A 41 -35.28 5.87 9.78
CA GLU A 41 -34.74 4.85 10.67
C GLU A 41 -34.51 5.47 12.06
N GLN A 42 -35.24 4.98 13.06
CA GLN A 42 -35.08 5.40 14.44
C GLN A 42 -33.83 4.74 15.03
N TYR A 43 -32.76 5.53 15.18
CA TYR A 43 -31.53 5.11 15.83
C TYR A 43 -31.25 5.93 17.08
N ASP A 44 -30.55 5.34 18.04
CA ASP A 44 -29.94 6.10 19.12
C ASP A 44 -28.72 6.84 18.55
N VAL A 45 -28.85 8.16 18.45
CA VAL A 45 -27.81 9.04 17.88
C VAL A 45 -26.51 8.98 18.69
N GLY A 46 -26.60 8.69 19.99
CA GLY A 46 -25.43 8.56 20.86
C GLY A 46 -24.57 7.35 20.51
N THR A 47 -25.19 6.17 20.40
CA THR A 47 -24.48 4.92 20.09
C THR A 47 -23.90 4.92 18.68
N LEU A 48 -24.64 5.46 17.70
CA LEU A 48 -24.17 5.55 16.32
C LEU A 48 -22.90 6.41 16.18
N ALA A 49 -22.84 7.52 16.91
CA ALA A 49 -21.66 8.38 16.90
C ALA A 49 -20.44 7.69 17.51
N ASP A 50 -20.64 6.94 18.60
CA ASP A 50 -19.59 6.16 19.26
C ASP A 50 -19.07 5.04 18.35
N ASP A 51 -19.96 4.31 17.68
CA ASP A 51 -19.59 3.22 16.77
C ASP A 51 -18.82 3.75 15.55
N ILE A 52 -19.22 4.88 14.97
CA ILE A 52 -18.47 5.53 13.86
C ILE A 52 -17.09 5.98 14.33
N ALA A 53 -16.98 6.55 15.53
CA ALA A 53 -15.70 6.95 16.10
C ALA A 53 -14.80 5.73 16.36
N GLU A 54 -15.37 4.61 16.82
CA GLU A 54 -14.66 3.34 17.01
C GLU A 54 -14.14 2.81 15.66
N VAL A 55 -14.97 2.77 14.62
CA VAL A 55 -14.56 2.36 13.27
C VAL A 55 -13.39 3.22 12.78
N GLY A 56 -13.50 4.55 12.88
CA GLY A 56 -12.42 5.45 12.46
C GLY A 56 -11.11 5.23 13.23
N ALA A 57 -11.19 4.95 14.53
CA ALA A 57 -10.02 4.66 15.35
C ALA A 57 -9.37 3.31 14.99
N LEU A 58 -10.18 2.28 14.69
CA LEU A 58 -9.70 0.97 14.26
C LEU A 58 -9.00 1.07 12.89
N VAL A 59 -9.60 1.78 11.94
CA VAL A 59 -9.01 1.97 10.59
C VAL A 59 -7.65 2.66 10.69
N ALA A 60 -7.53 3.71 11.49
CA ALA A 60 -6.26 4.44 11.66
C ALA A 60 -5.16 3.63 12.38
N HIS A 61 -5.50 2.49 12.97
CA HIS A 61 -4.60 1.66 13.76
C HIS A 61 -4.16 0.38 13.04
N LEU A 62 -4.97 -0.11 12.11
CA LEU A 62 -4.69 -1.30 11.32
C LEU A 62 -3.72 -0.95 10.17
N PRO A 63 -2.62 -1.71 9.99
CA PRO A 63 -1.74 -1.52 8.85
C PRO A 63 -2.37 -2.01 7.54
N PRO A 64 -1.81 -1.63 6.38
CA PRO A 64 -2.40 -1.93 5.07
C PRO A 64 -2.78 -3.40 4.82
N PRO A 65 -1.97 -4.41 5.20
CA PRO A 65 -2.34 -5.81 5.01
C PRO A 65 -3.60 -6.21 5.78
N ASP A 66 -3.76 -5.67 7.00
CA ASP A 66 -4.94 -5.97 7.82
C ASP A 66 -6.20 -5.26 7.32
N LEU A 67 -6.03 -4.06 6.74
CA LEU A 67 -7.12 -3.35 6.06
C LEU A 67 -7.54 -4.08 4.79
N ALA A 68 -6.59 -4.59 4.01
CA ALA A 68 -6.85 -5.43 2.84
C ALA A 68 -7.65 -6.69 3.20
N ASP A 69 -7.18 -7.46 4.19
CA ASP A 69 -7.91 -8.64 4.70
C ASP A 69 -9.35 -8.30 5.13
N THR A 70 -9.53 -7.14 5.75
CA THR A 70 -10.85 -6.68 6.21
C THR A 70 -11.76 -6.32 5.03
N LEU A 71 -11.25 -5.59 4.02
CA LEU A 71 -11.99 -5.23 2.81
C LEU A 71 -12.43 -6.48 2.03
N GLU A 72 -11.58 -7.51 1.98
CA GLU A 72 -11.89 -8.79 1.35
C GLU A 72 -13.00 -9.56 2.05
N ALA A 73 -13.05 -9.50 3.39
CA ALA A 73 -14.04 -10.18 4.20
C ALA A 73 -15.42 -9.50 4.19
N LEU A 74 -15.50 -8.21 3.83
CA LEU A 74 -16.73 -7.45 3.82
C LEU A 74 -17.53 -7.63 2.52
N PRO A 75 -18.88 -7.61 2.59
CA PRO A 75 -19.72 -7.47 1.40
C PRO A 75 -19.53 -6.08 0.74
N SER A 76 -19.99 -5.93 -0.50
CA SER A 76 -19.71 -4.75 -1.34
C SER A 76 -20.09 -3.41 -0.69
N GLU A 77 -21.28 -3.27 -0.09
CA GLU A 77 -21.68 -1.99 0.51
C GLU A 77 -20.81 -1.60 1.72
N GLU A 78 -20.56 -2.54 2.62
CA GLU A 78 -19.70 -2.34 3.79
C GLU A 78 -18.24 -2.11 3.39
N ARG A 79 -17.77 -2.77 2.33
CA ARG A 79 -16.43 -2.57 1.76
C ARG A 79 -16.25 -1.15 1.26
N HIS A 80 -17.21 -0.60 0.51
CA HIS A 80 -17.18 0.80 0.08
C HIS A 80 -17.19 1.77 1.28
N ALA A 81 -17.99 1.47 2.31
CA ALA A 81 -18.02 2.28 3.53
C ALA A 81 -16.65 2.31 4.23
N LEU A 82 -15.99 1.16 4.34
CA LEU A 82 -14.64 1.05 4.89
C LEU A 82 -13.61 1.75 4.01
N TRP A 83 -13.68 1.58 2.68
CA TRP A 83 -12.73 2.14 1.73
C TRP A 83 -12.66 3.66 1.77
N ARG A 84 -13.80 4.32 1.97
CA ARG A 84 -13.88 5.78 2.15
C ARG A 84 -13.15 6.30 3.39
N LEU A 85 -12.92 5.45 4.38
CA LEU A 85 -12.19 5.80 5.59
C LEU A 85 -10.68 5.57 5.48
N VAL A 86 -10.24 4.79 4.49
CA VAL A 86 -8.81 4.58 4.23
C VAL A 86 -8.19 5.87 3.74
N GLN A 87 -7.09 6.27 4.38
CA GLN A 87 -6.38 7.51 4.07
C GLN A 87 -5.73 7.43 2.68
N ASP A 88 -5.76 8.53 1.93
CA ASP A 88 -5.27 8.56 0.54
C ASP A 88 -3.84 8.04 0.38
N HIS A 89 -2.96 8.33 1.35
CA HIS A 89 -1.56 7.91 1.31
C HIS A 89 -1.35 6.40 1.58
N GLU A 90 -2.32 5.73 2.20
CA GLU A 90 -2.27 4.29 2.50
C GLU A 90 -2.95 3.46 1.40
N ARG A 91 -3.83 4.08 0.58
CA ARG A 91 -4.59 3.36 -0.45
C ARG A 91 -3.72 2.57 -1.43
N GLY A 92 -2.54 3.10 -1.79
CA GLY A 92 -1.60 2.39 -2.65
C GLY A 92 -1.15 1.06 -2.04
N GLN A 93 -0.74 1.10 -0.77
CA GLN A 93 -0.28 -0.08 -0.03
C GLN A 93 -1.44 -1.06 0.21
N VAL A 94 -2.64 -0.56 0.54
CA VAL A 94 -3.81 -1.41 0.72
C VAL A 94 -4.20 -2.12 -0.58
N LEU A 95 -4.14 -1.43 -1.74
CA LEU A 95 -4.41 -2.05 -3.04
C LEU A 95 -3.39 -3.14 -3.39
N LEU A 96 -2.12 -2.94 -3.04
CA LEU A 96 -1.05 -3.91 -3.28
C LEU A 96 -1.25 -5.20 -2.48
N GLU A 97 -1.72 -5.07 -1.24
CA GLU A 97 -1.99 -6.19 -0.33
C GLU A 97 -3.32 -6.88 -0.61
N ALA A 98 -4.31 -6.14 -1.14
CA ALA A 98 -5.63 -6.68 -1.45
C ALA A 98 -5.63 -7.59 -2.68
N SER A 99 -6.46 -8.62 -2.64
CA SER A 99 -6.73 -9.52 -3.75
C SER A 99 -7.34 -8.76 -4.94
N GLU A 100 -6.87 -9.09 -6.16
CA GLU A 100 -7.41 -8.56 -7.43
C GLU A 100 -8.94 -8.69 -7.53
N ASN A 101 -9.55 -9.65 -6.83
CA ASN A 101 -11.00 -9.88 -6.83
C ASN A 101 -11.82 -8.72 -6.25
N VAL A 102 -11.23 -7.86 -5.42
CA VAL A 102 -11.93 -6.70 -4.84
C VAL A 102 -11.52 -5.39 -5.50
N TRP A 103 -10.58 -5.41 -6.45
CA TRP A 103 -10.01 -4.19 -7.01
C TRP A 103 -11.01 -3.35 -7.78
N ASP A 104 -11.92 -3.96 -8.54
CA ASP A 104 -12.95 -3.21 -9.29
C ASP A 104 -13.78 -2.34 -8.33
N ASP A 105 -14.23 -2.89 -7.20
CA ASP A 105 -14.98 -2.15 -6.18
C ASP A 105 -14.16 -0.98 -5.57
N LEU A 106 -12.87 -1.18 -5.35
CA LEU A 106 -12.00 -0.17 -4.74
C LEU A 106 -11.60 0.94 -5.73
N ILE A 107 -11.30 0.57 -6.97
CA ILE A 107 -10.83 1.48 -8.02
C ILE A 107 -11.99 2.30 -8.58
N ASP A 108 -13.20 1.73 -8.72
CA ASP A 108 -14.36 2.44 -9.27
C ASP A 108 -14.77 3.67 -8.42
N GLU A 109 -14.47 3.68 -7.12
CA GLU A 109 -14.70 4.83 -6.25
C GLU A 109 -13.58 5.90 -6.33
N MET A 110 -12.44 5.60 -6.97
CA MET A 110 -11.30 6.51 -7.05
C MET A 110 -11.29 7.29 -8.35
N SER A 111 -10.90 8.57 -8.28
CA SER A 111 -10.62 9.30 -9.50
C SER A 111 -9.28 8.87 -10.10
N ASP A 112 -9.15 9.08 -11.41
CA ASP A 112 -7.92 8.94 -12.19
C ASP A 112 -6.71 9.70 -11.56
N ARG A 113 -6.97 10.71 -10.73
CA ARG A 113 -5.95 11.44 -9.97
C ARG A 113 -5.61 10.72 -8.67
N ASP A 114 -6.61 10.30 -7.91
CA ASP A 114 -6.41 9.62 -6.62
C ASP A 114 -5.64 8.31 -6.81
N ILE A 115 -5.88 7.59 -7.91
CA ILE A 115 -5.12 6.39 -8.25
C ILE A 115 -3.64 6.72 -8.48
N LEU A 116 -3.32 7.80 -9.21
CA LEU A 116 -1.94 8.21 -9.42
C LEU A 116 -1.26 8.70 -8.15
N ASP A 117 -2.01 9.41 -7.29
CA ASP A 117 -1.50 9.89 -6.00
C ASP A 117 -1.23 8.68 -5.07
N ALA A 118 -2.09 7.66 -5.08
CA ALA A 118 -1.88 6.39 -4.37
C ALA A 118 -0.68 5.60 -4.91
N LEU A 119 -0.46 5.57 -6.23
CA LEU A 119 0.72 4.92 -6.82
C LEU A 119 2.02 5.61 -6.41
N GLN A 120 2.03 6.94 -6.24
CA GLN A 120 3.25 7.68 -5.89
C GLN A 120 3.77 7.38 -4.48
N THR A 121 2.97 6.75 -3.61
CA THR A 121 3.41 6.35 -2.27
C THR A 121 4.14 5.01 -2.25
N LEU A 122 4.11 4.29 -3.37
CA LEU A 122 4.69 2.95 -3.54
C LEU A 122 6.09 3.01 -4.16
N ASP A 123 6.83 1.92 -4.03
CA ASP A 123 8.09 1.75 -4.74
C ASP A 123 7.87 1.51 -6.24
N ILE A 124 8.91 1.76 -7.04
CA ILE A 124 8.79 1.77 -8.51
C ILE A 124 8.31 0.41 -9.04
N ASP A 125 8.81 -0.71 -8.51
CA ASP A 125 8.37 -2.05 -8.89
C ASP A 125 6.91 -2.33 -8.54
N GLU A 126 6.45 -1.90 -7.38
CA GLU A 126 5.05 -1.98 -6.96
C GLU A 126 4.14 -1.12 -7.85
N GLN A 127 4.59 0.09 -8.21
CA GLN A 127 3.90 0.96 -9.17
C GLN A 127 3.73 0.27 -10.52
N ILE A 128 4.79 -0.38 -11.02
CA ILE A 128 4.74 -1.14 -12.27
C ILE A 128 3.76 -2.30 -12.15
N TYR A 129 3.76 -3.01 -11.02
CA TYR A 129 2.87 -4.13 -10.79
C TYR A 129 1.41 -3.69 -10.82
N LEU A 130 1.04 -2.66 -10.05
CA LEU A 130 -0.34 -2.16 -10.02
C LEU A 130 -0.78 -1.57 -11.37
N VAL A 131 0.07 -0.78 -12.03
CA VAL A 131 -0.32 -0.09 -13.28
C VAL A 131 -0.59 -1.03 -14.46
N GLN A 132 -0.11 -2.28 -14.41
CA GLN A 132 -0.41 -3.31 -15.43
C GLN A 132 -1.87 -3.80 -15.37
N HIS A 133 -2.49 -3.66 -14.20
CA HIS A 133 -3.85 -4.12 -13.92
C HIS A 133 -4.85 -2.95 -13.91
N LEU A 134 -4.35 -1.70 -13.84
CA LEU A 134 -5.14 -0.49 -13.93
C LEU A 134 -5.52 -0.11 -15.39
N PRO A 135 -6.53 0.75 -15.59
CA PRO A 135 -6.93 1.23 -16.92
C PRO A 135 -5.77 1.79 -17.76
N ARG A 136 -5.76 1.47 -19.07
CA ARG A 136 -4.63 1.74 -19.99
C ARG A 136 -4.23 3.22 -20.11
N ASN A 137 -5.12 4.15 -19.78
CA ASN A 137 -4.84 5.59 -19.77
C ASN A 137 -3.88 5.99 -18.64
N LEU A 138 -3.79 5.22 -17.55
CA LEU A 138 -2.98 5.55 -16.38
C LEU A 138 -1.51 5.24 -16.57
N THR A 139 -1.15 4.16 -17.30
CA THR A 139 0.25 3.81 -17.57
C THR A 139 1.03 4.95 -18.21
N GLY A 140 0.42 5.65 -19.19
CA GLY A 140 1.04 6.80 -19.85
C GLY A 140 1.26 7.98 -18.90
N ARG A 141 0.30 8.23 -17.99
CA ARG A 141 0.37 9.31 -17.00
C ARG A 141 1.43 9.03 -15.93
N LEU A 142 1.51 7.79 -15.44
CA LEU A 142 2.56 7.34 -14.52
C LEU A 142 3.95 7.48 -15.17
N LEU A 143 4.12 7.00 -16.40
CA LEU A 143 5.39 7.16 -17.11
C LEU A 143 5.78 8.64 -17.26
N ALA A 144 4.81 9.53 -17.45
CA ALA A 144 5.06 10.96 -17.57
C ALA A 144 5.47 11.62 -16.25
N SER A 145 5.00 11.13 -15.10
CA SER A 145 5.39 11.66 -13.77
C SER A 145 6.80 11.25 -13.35
N LEU A 146 7.30 10.12 -13.85
CA LEU A 146 8.63 9.61 -13.47
C LEU A 146 9.79 10.39 -14.13
N PRO A 147 10.93 10.58 -13.43
CA PRO A 147 12.18 11.05 -14.00
C PRO A 147 12.67 10.17 -15.17
N ALA A 148 13.53 10.71 -16.04
CA ALA A 148 13.97 10.02 -17.26
C ALA A 148 14.65 8.67 -16.98
N GLU A 149 15.49 8.57 -15.94
CA GLU A 149 16.18 7.34 -15.57
C GLU A 149 15.23 6.26 -15.02
N GLU A 150 14.25 6.66 -14.19
CA GLU A 150 13.24 5.77 -13.64
C GLU A 150 12.28 5.30 -14.74
N ARG A 151 11.81 6.21 -15.58
CA ARG A 151 10.99 5.88 -16.75
C ARG A 151 11.66 4.89 -17.69
N ALA A 152 12.98 5.01 -17.90
CA ALA A 152 13.74 4.06 -18.72
C ALA A 152 13.78 2.66 -18.07
N ARG A 153 13.99 2.58 -16.75
CA ARG A 153 13.91 1.33 -15.98
C ARG A 153 12.52 0.71 -16.04
N VAL A 154 11.47 1.48 -15.79
CA VAL A 154 10.08 1.01 -15.87
C VAL A 154 9.78 0.43 -17.24
N ARG A 155 10.18 1.12 -18.32
CA ARG A 155 10.01 0.60 -19.69
C ARG A 155 10.73 -0.72 -19.89
N GLN A 156 11.98 -0.84 -19.43
CA GLN A 156 12.72 -2.10 -19.54
C GLN A 156 11.98 -3.25 -18.83
N VAL A 157 11.42 -2.97 -17.65
CA VAL A 157 10.71 -3.97 -16.84
C VAL A 157 9.42 -4.43 -17.50
N MET A 158 8.67 -3.52 -18.10
CA MET A 158 7.48 -3.85 -18.88
C MET A 158 7.77 -4.70 -20.13
N HIS A 159 9.02 -4.86 -20.55
CA HIS A 159 9.39 -5.81 -21.62
C HIS A 159 9.69 -7.22 -21.09
N TYR A 160 9.82 -7.41 -19.78
CA TYR A 160 10.00 -8.73 -19.20
C TYR A 160 8.70 -9.53 -19.24
N GLU A 161 8.80 -10.84 -19.43
CA GLU A 161 7.65 -11.74 -19.36
C GLU A 161 7.14 -11.82 -17.91
N LYS A 162 5.81 -11.94 -17.73
CA LYS A 162 5.14 -11.94 -16.40
C LYS A 162 5.76 -12.93 -15.40
N ASN A 163 6.21 -14.09 -15.87
CA ASN A 163 6.76 -15.16 -15.03
C ASN A 163 8.30 -15.17 -14.98
N SER A 164 8.95 -14.05 -15.30
CA SER A 164 10.41 -13.92 -15.26
C SER A 164 10.88 -13.21 -13.99
N VAL A 165 12.13 -13.45 -13.61
CA VAL A 165 12.75 -12.77 -12.45
C VAL A 165 12.68 -11.25 -12.59
N GLY A 166 12.85 -10.72 -13.81
CA GLY A 166 12.81 -9.28 -14.05
C GLY A 166 11.46 -8.63 -13.80
N ALA A 167 10.36 -9.40 -13.88
CA ALA A 167 9.01 -8.89 -13.64
C ALA A 167 8.65 -8.78 -12.15
N ILE A 168 9.37 -9.50 -11.28
CA ILE A 168 9.13 -9.55 -9.82
C ILE A 168 10.31 -8.96 -9.01
N MET A 169 11.27 -8.33 -9.69
CA MET A 169 12.49 -7.83 -9.07
C MET A 169 12.27 -6.45 -8.46
N GLU A 170 12.60 -6.31 -7.17
CA GLU A 170 12.68 -5.03 -6.48
C GLU A 170 13.91 -4.23 -6.97
N PHE A 171 13.74 -2.95 -7.30
CA PHE A 171 14.86 -2.11 -7.80
C PHE A 171 15.65 -1.42 -6.69
N GLY A 172 15.12 -1.42 -5.47
CA GLY A 172 15.68 -0.78 -4.28
C GLY A 172 16.86 -1.55 -3.68
N VAL A 173 17.91 -1.85 -4.45
CA VAL A 173 19.10 -2.54 -3.91
C VAL A 173 20.23 -1.56 -3.60
N ILE A 174 20.84 -1.71 -2.43
CA ILE A 174 22.03 -0.95 -2.07
C ILE A 174 23.27 -1.65 -2.62
N THR A 175 24.06 -0.91 -3.39
CA THR A 175 25.32 -1.41 -3.95
C THR A 175 26.53 -0.64 -3.42
N VAL A 176 27.65 -1.33 -3.23
CA VAL A 176 28.94 -0.76 -2.79
C VAL A 176 30.07 -1.17 -3.73
N ARG A 177 31.21 -0.47 -3.68
CA ARG A 177 32.38 -0.82 -4.51
C ARG A 177 33.34 -1.75 -3.75
N PRO A 178 34.10 -2.62 -4.45
CA PRO A 178 35.05 -3.52 -3.81
C PRO A 178 36.28 -2.80 -3.22
N ASP A 179 36.59 -1.60 -3.71
CA ASP A 179 37.76 -0.81 -3.30
C ASP A 179 37.49 0.14 -2.11
N VAL A 180 36.28 0.11 -1.52
CA VAL A 180 35.93 0.96 -0.37
C VAL A 180 36.03 0.22 0.95
N THR A 181 36.51 0.93 1.97
CA THR A 181 36.60 0.38 3.34
C THR A 181 35.23 0.30 4.00
N LEU A 182 35.05 -0.67 4.91
CA LEU A 182 33.82 -0.82 5.70
C LEU A 182 33.45 0.45 6.47
N GLY A 183 34.42 1.21 6.98
CA GLY A 183 34.17 2.49 7.64
C GLY A 183 33.56 3.55 6.72
N THR A 184 33.88 3.50 5.42
CA THR A 184 33.27 4.38 4.41
C THR A 184 31.87 3.91 4.06
N VAL A 185 31.67 2.60 3.91
CA VAL A 185 30.35 2.00 3.68
C VAL A 185 29.40 2.36 4.84
N GLN A 186 29.84 2.20 6.09
CA GLN A 186 29.03 2.56 7.25
C GLN A 186 28.64 4.05 7.26
N ARG A 187 29.57 4.94 6.88
CA ARG A 187 29.30 6.37 6.76
C ARG A 187 28.30 6.68 5.64
N TYR A 188 28.42 5.97 4.52
CA TYR A 188 27.49 6.06 3.40
C TYR A 188 26.07 5.65 3.83
N LEU A 189 25.92 4.49 4.47
CA LEU A 189 24.62 4.01 4.98
C LEU A 189 24.00 4.99 5.99
N ARG A 190 24.80 5.54 6.91
CA ARG A 190 24.33 6.57 7.86
C ARG A 190 23.89 7.87 7.17
N ARG A 191 24.51 8.22 6.04
CA ARG A 191 24.15 9.40 5.24
C ARG A 191 22.90 9.15 4.40
N LEU A 192 22.68 7.92 3.95
CA LEU A 192 21.48 7.52 3.21
C LEU A 192 20.21 7.75 4.05
N GLY A 193 20.30 7.56 5.38
CA GLY A 193 19.25 7.91 6.34
C GLY A 193 18.20 6.81 6.49
N SER A 194 17.56 6.42 5.39
CA SER A 194 16.71 5.24 5.29
C SER A 194 17.34 4.19 4.36
N MET A 195 16.99 2.93 4.58
CA MET A 195 17.35 1.82 3.71
C MET A 195 16.05 1.14 3.26
N PRO A 196 16.03 0.53 2.06
CA PRO A 196 14.94 -0.32 1.62
C PRO A 196 14.60 -1.39 2.67
N ASP A 197 13.31 -1.67 2.87
CA ASP A 197 12.82 -2.47 3.99
C ASP A 197 13.39 -3.90 3.99
N ASN A 198 13.66 -4.44 2.79
CA ASN A 198 14.21 -5.77 2.57
C ASN A 198 15.75 -5.81 2.50
N THR A 199 16.45 -4.79 2.99
CA THR A 199 17.93 -4.76 2.98
C THR A 199 18.52 -5.66 4.05
N ASP A 200 18.77 -6.93 3.73
CA ASP A 200 19.53 -7.88 4.56
C ASP A 200 21.02 -7.95 4.19
N LYS A 201 21.35 -7.56 2.95
CA LYS A 201 22.68 -7.66 2.37
C LYS A 201 23.05 -6.41 1.57
N LEU A 202 24.35 -6.21 1.37
CA LEU A 202 24.88 -5.20 0.45
C LEU A 202 25.55 -5.88 -0.73
N PHE A 203 25.18 -5.49 -1.95
CA PHE A 203 25.77 -6.05 -3.15
C PHE A 203 27.04 -5.30 -3.55
N VAL A 204 28.15 -6.03 -3.73
CA VAL A 204 29.42 -5.47 -4.17
C VAL A 204 29.49 -5.48 -5.69
N THR A 205 29.64 -4.32 -6.33
CA THR A 205 29.64 -4.21 -7.80
C THR A 205 30.85 -3.48 -8.37
N SER A 206 31.31 -3.93 -9.54
CA SER A 206 32.36 -3.29 -10.35
C SER A 206 31.87 -1.97 -10.94
N ARG A 207 32.79 -1.10 -11.42
CA ARG A 207 32.43 0.17 -12.08
C ARG A 207 31.44 0.00 -13.24
N ASP A 208 31.52 -1.13 -13.94
CA ASP A 208 30.65 -1.51 -15.05
C ASP A 208 29.32 -2.16 -14.60
N LYS A 209 28.98 -2.04 -13.30
CA LYS A 209 27.78 -2.61 -12.66
C LYS A 209 27.72 -4.14 -12.68
N THR A 210 28.86 -4.81 -12.81
CA THR A 210 28.94 -6.27 -12.66
C THR A 210 28.90 -6.64 -11.18
N LEU A 211 28.04 -7.60 -10.80
CA LEU A 211 28.02 -8.16 -9.45
C LEU A 211 29.31 -8.95 -9.18
N LEU A 212 29.98 -8.65 -8.06
CA LEU A 212 31.22 -9.31 -7.63
C LEU A 212 31.04 -10.15 -6.37
N GLY A 213 30.03 -9.84 -5.55
CA GLY A 213 29.75 -10.54 -4.30
C GLY A 213 28.71 -9.81 -3.45
N GLU A 214 28.52 -10.27 -2.22
CA GLU A 214 27.61 -9.70 -1.23
C GLU A 214 28.30 -9.61 0.15
N LEU A 215 27.79 -8.72 1.00
CA LEU A 215 28.19 -8.52 2.40
C LEU A 215 26.98 -8.64 3.32
#